data_AF-R7NIC1-F1
#
_entry.id   AF-R7NIC1-F1
#
_cell.length_a   1.000
_cell.length_b   1.000
_cell.length_c   1.000
_cell.angle_alpha   90.00
_cell.angle_beta   90.00
_cell.angle_gamma   90.00
#
_symmetry.space_group_name_H-M   'P 1'
#
loop_
_entity.id
_entity.type
_entity.pdbx_description
1 polymer ?
#
loop_
_entity_poly.entity_id
_entity_poly.type
_entity_poly.pdbx_seq_one_letter_code
_entity_poly.pdbx_strand_id
1 'polypeptide(L)'
;MNNSMPNNNENGNNNDLNAVSLGNINTGNINDIPPVPPVESLNSQPAMDNLNNVENISSTAVNSNMSSANSIPPVEPVPPVEPVSPIPPVEPVAPVNYDIPEPINNFNTTPVFNEIGTVPPIPNGPVITPPTMNTEEPKPKKKGNKLIFVIIIVLLIAAVGVGVYIFLNMSNKPAKVSVKPKEVEIEAGSEVSTNIEDYATFTGINSANCSLDTSNITDTSIVNAEYSFTITCGANSYNGTAKIVDKTAPVVVLKEVTVTVGGELDPDDFIESCTDVTDCSYAFRDEEVVKGYLNTAANYHVDIIVKDEAGNEVTVTGTLIVTEDDVPEMYLDCVKDSETLRFGITEGEFTGSIIRYYTFTFEDANTYNTLKAENKDKTEMTYQNVTGTPSFNDDNYTLTISLKVTREELEKEIGKSLPDSYGELRASYISLGYECNLVQP
;
A
#
# COMPACT_ATOMS: atom_id res chain seq x y z
N MET A 1 30.88 35.69 -56.35
CA MET A 1 32.19 35.04 -56.27
C MET A 1 31.97 33.69 -55.62
N ASN A 2 32.18 32.63 -56.42
CA ASN A 2 32.20 31.18 -56.19
C ASN A 2 31.59 30.60 -54.89
N ASN A 3 30.49 29.83 -54.95
CA ASN A 3 30.39 28.39 -55.35
C ASN A 3 31.00 27.47 -54.27
N SER A 4 30.36 26.43 -53.72
CA SER A 4 29.24 25.60 -54.20
C SER A 4 28.72 24.70 -53.08
N MET A 5 27.41 24.46 -53.02
CA MET A 5 26.85 23.14 -52.63
C MET A 5 27.06 22.16 -53.81
N PRO A 6 27.00 20.84 -53.57
CA PRO A 6 25.80 20.16 -54.07
C PRO A 6 25.25 19.06 -53.15
N ASN A 7 23.99 18.77 -53.44
CA ASN A 7 23.13 17.74 -52.86
C ASN A 7 23.08 16.52 -53.79
N ASN A 8 22.98 15.33 -53.18
CA ASN A 8 22.37 14.07 -53.61
C ASN A 8 22.84 13.23 -54.83
N ASN A 9 23.18 11.96 -54.51
CA ASN A 9 22.62 10.68 -54.99
C ASN A 9 23.49 9.72 -55.83
N GLU A 10 23.31 8.43 -55.49
CA GLU A 10 23.51 7.15 -56.20
C GLU A 10 24.74 6.23 -55.94
N ASN A 11 24.38 4.96 -55.69
CA ASN A 11 25.15 3.69 -55.61
C ASN A 11 26.09 3.51 -54.41
N GLY A 12 26.09 2.41 -53.66
CA GLY A 12 25.57 1.06 -53.86
C GLY A 12 26.53 0.07 -53.17
N ASN A 13 25.99 -1.03 -52.61
CA ASN A 13 26.64 -2.18 -51.92
C ASN A 13 26.89 -2.11 -50.39
N ASN A 14 25.96 -2.75 -49.68
CA ASN A 14 26.08 -3.99 -48.89
C ASN A 14 27.20 -4.16 -47.84
N ASN A 15 26.75 -4.40 -46.59
CA ASN A 15 27.06 -5.50 -45.65
C ASN A 15 26.73 -5.00 -44.23
N ASP A 16 26.11 -5.69 -43.28
CA ASP A 16 25.33 -6.93 -43.17
C ASP A 16 24.69 -6.82 -41.77
N LEU A 17 23.37 -6.85 -41.67
CA LEU A 17 22.63 -6.99 -40.43
C LEU A 17 22.07 -8.41 -40.39
N ASN A 18 22.60 -9.23 -39.48
CA ASN A 18 22.15 -10.60 -39.23
C ASN A 18 20.77 -10.58 -38.59
N ALA A 19 19.72 -10.86 -39.37
CA ALA A 19 18.42 -11.28 -38.88
C ALA A 19 18.26 -12.77 -39.19
N VAL A 20 18.26 -13.62 -38.16
CA VAL A 20 17.97 -15.05 -38.28
C VAL A 20 16.45 -15.21 -38.44
N SER A 21 16.05 -15.65 -39.62
CA SER A 21 14.68 -15.93 -40.02
C SER A 21 14.20 -17.26 -39.40
N LEU A 22 13.09 -17.20 -38.67
CA LEU A 22 12.33 -18.37 -38.21
C LEU A 22 11.68 -19.06 -39.43
N GLY A 23 12.06 -20.32 -39.65
CA GLY A 23 11.57 -21.14 -40.75
C GLY A 23 10.13 -21.63 -40.54
N ASN A 24 9.33 -21.48 -41.59
CA ASN A 24 7.98 -22.01 -41.73
C ASN A 24 7.95 -23.55 -41.62
N ILE A 25 6.97 -24.05 -40.86
CA ILE A 25 6.62 -25.48 -40.79
C ILE A 25 5.74 -25.81 -42.01
N ASN A 26 6.24 -26.68 -42.88
CA ASN A 26 5.49 -27.22 -44.01
C ASN A 26 4.98 -28.62 -43.63
N THR A 27 3.67 -28.82 -43.61
CA THR A 27 3.02 -30.11 -43.33
C THR A 27 3.11 -31.01 -44.55
N GLY A 28 3.90 -32.09 -44.46
CA GLY A 28 4.07 -33.03 -45.56
C GLY A 28 4.61 -34.39 -45.13
N ASN A 29 3.67 -35.32 -44.95
CA ASN A 29 3.73 -36.77 -45.19
C ASN A 29 4.77 -37.66 -44.48
N ILE A 30 4.24 -38.77 -43.98
CA ILE A 30 4.84 -39.82 -43.16
C ILE A 30 5.50 -40.86 -44.07
N ASN A 31 6.77 -41.21 -43.82
CA ASN A 31 7.38 -42.56 -43.89
C ASN A 31 8.91 -42.44 -44.02
N ASP A 32 9.61 -43.41 -43.40
CA ASP A 32 11.06 -43.71 -43.44
C ASP A 32 11.91 -43.20 -42.26
N ILE A 33 11.93 -44.00 -41.18
CA ILE A 33 12.99 -44.00 -40.16
C ILE A 33 13.97 -45.15 -40.49
N PRO A 34 15.28 -44.91 -40.65
CA PRO A 34 16.28 -45.97 -40.78
C PRO A 34 16.61 -46.62 -39.41
N PRO A 35 16.98 -47.92 -39.37
CA PRO A 35 17.12 -48.67 -38.14
C PRO A 35 18.40 -48.34 -37.35
N VAL A 36 18.28 -48.37 -36.03
CA VAL A 36 19.36 -48.22 -35.03
C VAL A 36 20.29 -49.45 -35.05
N PRO A 37 21.62 -49.30 -35.02
CA PRO A 37 22.56 -50.43 -34.95
C PRO A 37 22.62 -51.06 -33.53
N PRO A 38 22.89 -52.37 -33.42
CA PRO A 38 22.84 -53.11 -32.15
C PRO A 38 24.06 -52.86 -31.26
N VAL A 39 23.82 -52.89 -29.94
CA VAL A 39 24.80 -52.75 -28.86
C VAL A 39 25.61 -54.04 -28.71
N GLU A 40 26.94 -53.96 -28.81
CA GLU A 40 27.85 -55.08 -28.49
C GLU A 40 28.03 -55.21 -26.98
N SER A 41 27.76 -56.43 -26.49
CA SER A 41 28.04 -56.87 -25.12
C SER A 41 29.50 -57.35 -25.05
N LEU A 42 30.32 -56.71 -24.21
CA LEU A 42 31.63 -57.23 -23.84
C LEU A 42 31.64 -57.65 -22.38
N ASN A 43 31.63 -58.97 -22.24
CA ASN A 43 31.81 -59.76 -21.04
C ASN A 43 33.31 -60.09 -20.93
N SER A 44 34.01 -59.65 -19.88
CA SER A 44 35.26 -60.29 -19.45
C SER A 44 35.72 -59.80 -18.07
N GLN A 45 35.52 -60.67 -17.09
CA GLN A 45 36.21 -60.73 -15.80
C GLN A 45 37.60 -61.38 -15.99
N PRO A 46 38.54 -61.13 -15.08
CA PRO A 46 39.39 -62.21 -14.57
C PRO A 46 39.28 -62.34 -13.04
N ALA A 47 39.12 -63.59 -12.58
CA ALA A 47 39.55 -64.04 -11.24
C ALA A 47 41.10 -64.09 -11.22
N MET A 48 41.85 -64.11 -10.12
CA MET A 48 41.71 -64.70 -8.79
C MET A 48 42.92 -64.22 -7.96
N ASP A 49 42.80 -63.95 -6.66
CA ASP A 49 43.64 -64.62 -5.65
C ASP A 49 43.19 -64.31 -4.22
N ASN A 50 42.90 -65.39 -3.50
CA ASN A 50 42.67 -65.46 -2.07
C ASN A 50 44.01 -65.59 -1.36
N LEU A 51 44.24 -64.83 -0.29
CA LEU A 51 45.09 -65.31 0.79
C LEU A 51 44.59 -64.78 2.14
N ASN A 52 44.00 -65.70 2.90
CA ASN A 52 43.89 -65.59 4.35
C ASN A 52 45.29 -65.68 4.96
N ASN A 53 45.67 -64.75 5.84
CA ASN A 53 46.35 -65.15 7.07
C ASN A 53 46.20 -64.10 8.18
N VAL A 54 45.82 -64.61 9.35
CA VAL A 54 45.79 -63.92 10.64
C VAL A 54 47.21 -63.79 11.16
N GLU A 55 47.62 -62.61 11.65
CA GLU A 55 48.56 -62.54 12.76
C GLU A 55 48.39 -61.25 13.57
N ASN A 56 48.39 -61.47 14.88
CA ASN A 56 48.19 -60.55 15.98
C ASN A 56 49.55 -59.94 16.38
N ILE A 57 49.69 -58.61 16.42
CA ILE A 57 50.75 -57.97 17.21
C ILE A 57 50.24 -56.70 17.88
N SER A 58 50.51 -56.66 19.18
CA SER A 58 50.15 -55.65 20.16
C SER A 58 51.04 -54.41 20.10
N SER A 59 50.42 -53.27 20.42
CA SER A 59 50.90 -52.08 21.15
C SER A 59 52.17 -51.33 20.71
N THR A 60 51.98 -50.04 20.45
CA THR A 60 52.80 -49.00 21.10
C THR A 60 51.97 -47.73 21.31
N ALA A 61 51.97 -47.27 22.57
CA ALA A 61 51.26 -46.12 23.06
C ALA A 61 51.99 -44.81 22.73
N VAL A 62 51.22 -43.75 22.44
CA VAL A 62 51.63 -42.37 22.70
C VAL A 62 50.45 -41.61 23.31
N ASN A 63 50.61 -41.31 24.61
CA ASN A 63 49.97 -40.28 25.43
C ASN A 63 49.92 -38.92 24.67
N SER A 64 49.01 -37.98 24.81
CA SER A 64 48.24 -37.52 25.97
C SER A 64 47.47 -36.24 25.56
N ASN A 65 46.18 -36.14 25.85
CA ASN A 65 45.58 -35.09 26.72
C ASN A 65 44.08 -34.90 26.45
N MET A 66 43.32 -35.18 27.51
CA MET A 66 41.91 -34.86 27.71
C MET A 66 41.65 -33.34 27.68
N SER A 67 40.49 -32.96 27.15
CA SER A 67 39.56 -32.12 27.91
C SER A 67 38.12 -32.44 27.52
N SER A 68 37.25 -32.35 28.52
CA SER A 68 35.98 -33.04 28.68
C SER A 68 34.87 -32.63 27.70
N ALA A 69 34.21 -33.62 27.10
CA ALA A 69 32.90 -33.47 26.50
C ALA A 69 31.83 -33.58 27.61
N ASN A 70 31.07 -32.51 27.82
CA ASN A 70 29.88 -32.51 28.66
C ASN A 70 28.78 -33.29 27.90
N SER A 71 28.45 -34.48 28.38
CA SER A 71 27.32 -35.26 27.85
C SER A 71 26.01 -34.65 28.35
N ILE A 72 25.18 -34.16 27.43
CA ILE A 72 23.82 -33.69 27.70
C ILE A 72 22.94 -34.93 27.92
N PRO A 73 22.13 -35.02 29.00
CA PRO A 73 21.23 -36.15 29.20
C PRO A 73 20.09 -36.16 28.15
N PRO A 74 19.50 -37.34 27.86
CA PRO A 74 18.40 -37.44 26.90
C PRO A 74 17.18 -36.67 27.41
N VAL A 75 16.57 -35.86 26.54
CA VAL A 75 15.31 -35.17 26.81
C VAL A 75 14.18 -36.20 26.78
N GLU A 76 13.42 -36.32 27.87
CA GLU A 76 12.22 -37.15 27.91
C GLU A 76 11.13 -36.58 26.98
N PRO A 77 10.34 -37.43 26.29
CA PRO A 77 9.25 -36.96 25.43
C PRO A 77 8.19 -36.20 26.24
N VAL A 78 7.87 -34.98 25.80
CA VAL A 78 6.77 -34.19 26.34
C VAL A 78 5.43 -34.91 26.06
N PRO A 79 4.56 -35.10 27.07
CA PRO A 79 3.27 -35.75 26.85
C PRO A 79 2.37 -34.89 25.95
N PRO A 80 1.50 -35.50 25.13
CA PRO A 80 0.61 -34.78 24.23
C PRO A 80 -0.36 -33.88 25.02
N VAL A 81 -0.49 -32.64 24.55
CA VAL A 81 -1.41 -31.63 25.10
C VAL A 81 -2.85 -32.09 24.87
N GLU A 82 -3.63 -32.18 25.95
CA GLU A 82 -5.06 -32.50 25.85
C GLU A 82 -5.81 -31.41 25.06
N PRO A 83 -6.79 -31.77 24.21
CA PRO A 83 -7.56 -30.81 23.45
C PRO A 83 -8.36 -29.90 24.38
N VAL A 84 -8.17 -28.60 24.23
CA VAL A 84 -8.89 -27.56 24.97
C VAL A 84 -10.36 -27.61 24.57
N SER A 85 -11.26 -27.70 25.55
CA SER A 85 -12.70 -27.69 25.33
C SER A 85 -13.15 -26.43 24.58
N PRO A 86 -14.13 -26.52 23.65
CA PRO A 86 -14.65 -25.36 22.94
C PRO A 86 -15.24 -24.33 23.91
N ILE A 87 -14.87 -23.07 23.71
CA ILE A 87 -15.45 -21.92 24.41
C ILE A 87 -16.93 -21.83 23.99
N PRO A 88 -17.88 -21.68 24.93
CA PRO A 88 -19.28 -21.51 24.59
C PRO A 88 -19.49 -20.22 23.78
N PRO A 89 -20.42 -20.21 22.80
CA PRO A 89 -20.69 -19.03 22.00
C PRO A 89 -21.22 -17.90 22.89
N VAL A 90 -20.63 -16.71 22.72
CA VAL A 90 -21.07 -15.48 23.37
C VAL A 90 -22.43 -15.11 22.80
N GLU A 91 -23.43 -14.94 23.68
CA GLU A 91 -24.76 -14.46 23.27
C GLU A 91 -24.65 -13.07 22.64
N PRO A 92 -25.40 -12.79 21.55
CA PRO A 92 -25.37 -11.49 20.91
C PRO A 92 -25.92 -10.43 21.88
N VAL A 93 -25.07 -9.45 22.19
CA VAL A 93 -25.47 -8.25 22.94
C VAL A 93 -26.50 -7.51 22.08
N ALA A 94 -27.67 -7.23 22.67
CA ALA A 94 -28.74 -6.47 22.02
C ALA A 94 -28.21 -5.11 21.53
N PRO A 95 -28.66 -4.62 20.35
CA PRO A 95 -28.18 -3.35 19.82
C PRO A 95 -28.58 -2.21 20.77
N VAL A 96 -27.57 -1.46 21.21
CA VAL A 96 -27.75 -0.19 21.90
C VAL A 96 -28.32 0.79 20.88
N ASN A 97 -29.58 1.19 21.08
CA ASN A 97 -30.23 2.22 20.28
C ASN A 97 -29.58 3.57 20.59
N TYR A 98 -28.70 4.03 19.70
CA TYR A 98 -28.24 5.41 19.69
C TYR A 98 -29.28 6.23 18.94
N ASP A 99 -30.00 7.10 19.66
CA ASP A 99 -30.82 8.16 19.06
C ASP A 99 -29.89 9.10 18.27
N ILE A 100 -29.84 8.90 16.95
CA ILE A 100 -29.24 9.83 16.00
C ILE A 100 -30.32 10.88 15.70
N PRO A 101 -30.09 12.18 15.99
CA PRO A 101 -31.03 13.21 15.59
C PRO A 101 -30.99 13.41 14.06
N GLU A 102 -32.16 13.43 13.45
CA GLU A 102 -32.34 13.66 12.01
C GLU A 102 -31.78 15.02 11.54
N PRO A 103 -31.29 15.12 10.29
CA PRO A 103 -30.88 16.38 9.70
C PRO A 103 -32.10 17.26 9.39
N ILE A 104 -32.08 18.49 9.91
CA ILE A 104 -33.12 19.50 9.72
C ILE A 104 -33.09 20.00 8.26
N ASN A 105 -33.97 19.47 7.42
CA ASN A 105 -34.28 20.02 6.10
C ASN A 105 -35.23 21.22 6.27
N ASN A 106 -34.68 22.41 6.04
CA ASN A 106 -35.33 23.69 6.30
C ASN A 106 -36.05 24.21 5.06
N PHE A 107 -37.27 23.72 4.76
CA PHE A 107 -38.20 24.38 3.83
C PHE A 107 -39.66 24.03 4.16
N ASN A 108 -40.32 24.80 5.05
CA ASN A 108 -41.72 25.19 4.81
C ASN A 108 -42.14 26.40 5.66
N THR A 109 -42.78 27.35 5.01
CA THR A 109 -43.23 28.64 5.57
C THR A 109 -44.71 28.56 5.98
N THR A 110 -45.01 28.51 7.28
CA THR A 110 -46.24 29.06 7.90
C THR A 110 -46.20 28.88 9.43
N PRO A 111 -46.50 29.90 10.26
CA PRO A 111 -46.57 29.72 11.71
C PRO A 111 -47.98 29.30 12.15
N VAL A 112 -48.10 28.17 12.84
CA VAL A 112 -49.27 27.78 13.62
C VAL A 112 -48.91 27.92 15.09
N PHE A 113 -49.57 28.83 15.79
CA PHE A 113 -49.54 28.97 17.24
C PHE A 113 -50.40 27.88 17.86
N ASN A 114 -49.89 27.12 18.84
CA ASN A 114 -50.73 26.49 19.86
C ASN A 114 -49.99 26.31 21.21
N GLU A 115 -50.72 26.72 22.24
CA GLU A 115 -50.79 26.20 23.61
C GLU A 115 -49.57 26.31 24.56
N ILE A 116 -49.69 27.32 25.43
CA ILE A 116 -48.91 27.52 26.66
C ILE A 116 -49.66 26.81 27.80
N GLY A 117 -48.94 25.98 28.56
CA GLY A 117 -49.45 25.10 29.61
C GLY A 117 -50.07 25.80 30.83
N THR A 118 -50.89 25.01 31.52
CA THR A 118 -51.70 25.31 32.69
C THR A 118 -50.90 25.34 34.00
N VAL A 119 -51.33 26.20 34.95
CA VAL A 119 -50.78 26.36 36.31
C VAL A 119 -51.70 25.63 37.32
N PRO A 120 -51.16 24.97 38.38
CA PRO A 120 -51.96 24.18 39.32
C PRO A 120 -52.69 25.01 40.41
N PRO A 121 -53.73 24.45 41.07
CA PRO A 121 -54.66 25.20 41.93
C PRO A 121 -54.20 25.32 43.39
N ILE A 122 -54.58 26.42 44.04
CA ILE A 122 -54.37 26.69 45.48
C ILE A 122 -55.72 26.54 46.23
N PRO A 123 -55.75 25.97 47.47
CA PRO A 123 -56.99 25.57 48.14
C PRO A 123 -57.70 26.68 48.92
N ASN A 124 -59.00 26.46 49.12
CA ASN A 124 -59.98 27.33 49.76
C ASN A 124 -59.74 27.60 51.26
N GLY A 125 -59.96 28.86 51.66
CA GLY A 125 -60.17 29.33 53.03
C GLY A 125 -61.21 30.47 53.05
N PRO A 126 -61.87 30.75 54.18
CA PRO A 126 -63.34 30.81 54.22
C PRO A 126 -63.98 32.19 53.99
N VAL A 127 -65.28 32.08 53.67
CA VAL A 127 -66.30 33.11 53.48
C VAL A 127 -66.47 34.00 54.73
N ILE A 128 -66.46 35.33 54.53
CA ILE A 128 -67.04 36.30 55.47
C ILE A 128 -67.78 37.37 54.65
N THR A 129 -69.08 37.53 54.91
CA THR A 129 -69.98 38.57 54.37
C THR A 129 -70.07 39.76 55.35
N PRO A 130 -70.64 40.93 54.99
CA PRO A 130 -69.92 42.20 54.83
C PRO A 130 -70.25 43.24 55.93
N PRO A 131 -69.63 44.43 55.91
CA PRO A 131 -70.27 45.61 56.45
C PRO A 131 -70.59 46.68 55.39
N THR A 132 -71.64 47.39 55.73
CA THR A 132 -72.45 48.36 55.01
C THR A 132 -71.72 49.63 54.58
N MET A 133 -72.23 50.24 53.50
CA MET A 133 -71.90 51.56 52.96
C MET A 133 -71.73 52.65 54.03
N ASN A 134 -70.69 53.46 53.85
CA ASN A 134 -70.75 54.90 54.12
C ASN A 134 -70.12 55.65 52.95
N THR A 135 -70.87 56.65 52.49
CA THR A 135 -70.55 57.60 51.42
C THR A 135 -69.81 58.79 52.02
N GLU A 136 -68.68 59.21 51.41
CA GLU A 136 -68.02 60.53 51.43
C GLU A 136 -66.55 60.32 50.97
N GLU A 137 -65.86 61.05 50.09
CA GLU A 137 -66.03 62.22 49.22
C GLU A 137 -65.02 62.05 48.04
N PRO A 138 -65.20 62.70 46.86
CA PRO A 138 -64.31 62.51 45.73
C PRO A 138 -63.00 63.30 45.88
N LYS A 139 -61.86 62.61 46.07
CA LYS A 139 -60.53 63.21 45.90
C LYS A 139 -60.21 63.45 44.41
N PRO A 140 -59.58 64.60 44.08
CA PRO A 140 -59.62 65.16 42.74
C PRO A 140 -58.87 64.29 41.73
N LYS A 141 -59.54 63.96 40.62
CA LYS A 141 -58.87 63.49 39.41
C LYS A 141 -57.86 64.56 39.00
N LYS A 142 -56.57 64.25 39.11
CA LYS A 142 -55.53 65.03 38.43
C LYS A 142 -55.94 65.04 36.95
N LYS A 143 -56.37 66.22 36.50
CA LYS A 143 -56.70 66.53 35.12
C LYS A 143 -55.39 66.46 34.36
N GLY A 144 -54.99 65.24 33.97
CA GLY A 144 -53.89 65.03 33.05
C GLY A 144 -54.24 65.82 31.80
N ASN A 145 -53.44 66.85 31.48
CA ASN A 145 -53.62 67.64 30.28
C ASN A 145 -53.67 66.64 29.12
N LYS A 146 -54.82 66.51 28.45
CA LYS A 146 -54.97 65.64 27.28
C LYS A 146 -53.86 65.93 26.24
N LEU A 147 -53.34 67.16 26.24
CA LEU A 147 -52.17 67.60 25.47
C LEU A 147 -50.86 66.84 25.82
N ILE A 148 -50.58 66.56 27.09
CA ILE A 148 -49.35 65.84 27.52
C ILE A 148 -49.40 64.38 27.07
N PHE A 149 -50.58 63.75 27.15
CA PHE A 149 -50.77 62.38 26.66
C PHE A 149 -50.61 62.29 25.14
N VAL A 150 -51.10 63.31 24.41
CA VAL A 150 -50.90 63.43 22.96
C VAL A 150 -49.42 63.65 22.61
N ILE A 151 -48.70 64.49 23.35
CA ILE A 151 -47.26 64.73 23.13
C ILE A 151 -46.43 63.46 23.36
N ILE A 152 -46.75 62.66 24.38
CA ILE A 152 -46.09 61.37 24.65
C ILE A 152 -46.36 60.37 23.51
N ILE A 153 -47.60 60.30 23.01
CA ILE A 153 -47.94 59.44 21.86
C ILE A 153 -47.17 59.88 20.61
N VAL A 154 -47.08 61.19 20.35
CA VAL A 154 -46.32 61.73 19.21
C VAL A 154 -44.82 61.41 19.34
N LEU A 155 -44.25 61.50 20.55
CA LEU A 155 -42.86 61.11 20.83
C LEU A 155 -42.61 59.62 20.65
N LEU A 156 -43.55 58.76 21.07
CA LEU A 156 -43.46 57.32 20.86
C LEU A 156 -43.54 56.96 19.38
N ILE A 157 -44.42 57.61 18.61
CA ILE A 157 -44.52 57.42 17.16
C ILE A 157 -43.23 57.90 16.48
N ALA A 158 -42.65 59.03 16.91
CA ALA A 158 -41.38 59.52 16.41
C ALA A 158 -40.22 58.56 16.75
N ALA A 159 -40.18 58.01 17.96
CA ALA A 159 -39.16 57.04 18.39
C ALA A 159 -39.26 55.72 17.61
N VAL A 160 -40.47 55.22 17.36
CA VAL A 160 -40.70 54.05 16.49
C VAL A 160 -40.30 54.38 15.06
N GLY A 161 -40.63 55.56 14.54
CA GLY A 161 -40.22 56.00 13.20
C GLY A 161 -38.70 56.09 13.03
N VAL A 162 -37.99 56.63 14.03
CA VAL A 162 -36.52 56.66 14.06
C VAL A 162 -35.94 55.25 14.21
N GLY A 163 -36.54 54.40 15.05
CA GLY A 163 -36.14 53.00 15.20
C GLY A 163 -36.28 52.20 13.91
N VAL A 164 -37.41 52.34 13.21
CA VAL A 164 -37.67 51.73 11.89
C VAL A 164 -36.72 52.30 10.85
N TYR A 165 -36.47 53.62 10.85
CA TYR A 165 -35.52 54.24 9.93
C TYR A 165 -34.09 53.72 10.14
N ILE A 166 -33.61 53.63 11.39
CA ILE A 166 -32.29 53.09 11.72
C ILE A 166 -32.21 51.61 11.33
N PHE A 167 -33.24 50.83 11.65
CA PHE A 167 -33.29 49.40 11.32
C PHE A 167 -33.27 49.16 9.81
N LEU A 168 -34.07 49.91 9.03
CA LEU A 168 -34.08 49.84 7.57
C LEU A 168 -32.75 50.32 6.97
N ASN A 169 -32.17 51.40 7.48
CA ASN A 169 -30.89 51.91 7.00
C ASN A 169 -29.70 50.99 7.33
N MET A 170 -29.77 50.26 8.46
CA MET A 170 -28.74 49.29 8.85
C MET A 170 -28.92 47.94 8.13
N SER A 171 -30.16 47.57 7.80
CA SER A 171 -30.48 46.36 7.00
C SER A 171 -30.25 46.55 5.50
N ASN A 172 -30.28 47.80 5.00
CA ASN A 172 -30.04 48.13 3.59
C ASN A 172 -28.55 48.34 3.25
N LYS A 173 -27.62 48.06 4.17
CA LYS A 173 -26.21 48.01 3.79
C LYS A 173 -26.00 46.76 2.94
N PRO A 174 -25.63 46.88 1.66
CA PRO A 174 -25.33 45.71 0.84
C PRO A 174 -24.26 44.89 1.57
N ALA A 175 -24.44 43.56 1.60
CA ALA A 175 -23.43 42.66 2.10
C ALA A 175 -22.08 43.05 1.48
N LYS A 176 -21.05 43.22 2.31
CA LYS A 176 -19.74 43.66 1.83
C LYS A 176 -19.22 42.61 0.85
N VAL A 177 -19.23 42.95 -0.44
CA VAL A 177 -18.66 42.10 -1.49
C VAL A 177 -17.15 41.98 -1.24
N SER A 178 -16.66 40.76 -1.12
CA SER A 178 -15.24 40.49 -0.88
C SER A 178 -14.84 39.22 -1.62
N VAL A 179 -13.75 39.30 -2.37
CA VAL A 179 -13.04 38.16 -2.95
C VAL A 179 -11.66 38.16 -2.32
N LYS A 180 -11.28 37.05 -1.69
CA LYS A 180 -9.95 36.88 -1.10
C LYS A 180 -9.27 35.68 -1.74
N PRO A 181 -8.21 35.89 -2.54
CA PRO A 181 -7.36 34.81 -3.01
C PRO A 181 -6.83 33.98 -1.84
N LYS A 182 -6.79 32.67 -2.01
CA LYS A 182 -6.18 31.72 -1.07
C LYS A 182 -4.69 31.59 -1.38
N GLU A 183 -3.96 31.07 -0.41
CA GLU A 183 -2.67 30.44 -0.66
C GLU A 183 -2.94 29.10 -1.34
N VAL A 184 -2.52 28.96 -2.61
CA VAL A 184 -2.82 27.80 -3.44
C VAL A 184 -1.56 26.97 -3.57
N GLU A 185 -1.68 25.70 -3.23
CA GLU A 185 -0.64 24.70 -3.46
C GLU A 185 -1.17 23.71 -4.50
N ILE A 186 -0.38 23.48 -5.56
CA ILE A 186 -0.71 22.55 -6.64
C ILE A 186 0.30 21.41 -6.59
N GLU A 187 -0.21 20.18 -6.66
CA GLU A 187 0.63 18.99 -6.65
C GLU A 187 1.52 18.94 -7.90
N ALA A 188 2.79 18.59 -7.73
CA ALA A 188 3.74 18.52 -8.83
C ALA A 188 3.29 17.48 -9.88
N GLY A 189 3.43 17.81 -11.16
CA GLY A 189 2.99 16.97 -12.28
C GLY A 189 1.47 16.81 -12.43
N SER A 190 0.67 17.36 -11.53
CA SER A 190 -0.80 17.25 -11.58
C SER A 190 -1.44 18.25 -12.54
N GLU A 191 -2.72 18.00 -12.87
CA GLU A 191 -3.54 18.96 -13.61
C GLU A 191 -3.93 20.16 -12.74
N VAL A 192 -3.88 21.35 -13.33
CA VAL A 192 -4.29 22.59 -12.68
C VAL A 192 -5.82 22.62 -12.54
N SER A 193 -6.33 22.73 -11.31
CA SER A 193 -7.77 22.82 -11.07
C SER A 193 -8.40 23.99 -11.81
N THR A 194 -9.54 23.74 -12.46
CA THR A 194 -10.37 24.77 -13.11
C THR A 194 -11.47 25.31 -12.20
N ASN A 195 -11.61 24.79 -10.98
CA ASN A 195 -12.63 25.24 -10.04
C ASN A 195 -12.17 26.51 -9.33
N ILE A 196 -12.83 27.64 -9.62
CA ILE A 196 -12.52 28.95 -9.03
C ILE A 196 -12.57 28.98 -7.50
N GLU A 197 -13.36 28.10 -6.88
CA GLU A 197 -13.49 28.03 -5.42
C GLU A 197 -12.24 27.44 -4.75
N ASP A 198 -11.37 26.77 -5.50
CA ASP A 198 -10.08 26.29 -4.99
C ASP A 198 -9.10 27.46 -4.79
N TYR A 199 -9.32 28.58 -5.48
CA TYR A 199 -8.39 29.71 -5.55
C TYR A 199 -8.81 30.92 -4.71
N ALA A 200 -10.08 31.06 -4.35
CA ALA A 200 -10.54 32.18 -3.55
C ALA A 200 -11.75 31.86 -2.67
N THR A 201 -11.96 32.71 -1.67
CA THR A 201 -13.20 32.78 -0.91
C THR A 201 -14.04 33.95 -1.38
N PHE A 202 -15.33 33.70 -1.58
CA PHE A 202 -16.31 34.67 -2.09
C PHE A 202 -17.30 35.04 -0.98
N THR A 203 -17.53 36.32 -0.76
CA THR A 203 -18.54 36.82 0.20
C THR A 203 -19.37 37.91 -0.47
N GLY A 204 -20.70 37.80 -0.38
CA GLY A 204 -21.61 38.78 -0.97
C GLY A 204 -21.67 38.76 -2.51
N ILE A 205 -21.01 37.80 -3.15
CA ILE A 205 -21.00 37.58 -4.61
C ILE A 205 -21.05 36.07 -4.89
N ASN A 206 -21.71 35.68 -5.98
CA ASN A 206 -21.72 34.32 -6.48
C ASN A 206 -20.46 34.07 -7.33
N SER A 207 -19.69 33.02 -7.03
CA SER A 207 -18.47 32.60 -7.73
C SER A 207 -18.69 32.39 -9.24
N ALA A 208 -19.89 31.96 -9.65
CA ALA A 208 -20.26 31.79 -11.06
C ALA A 208 -20.28 33.09 -11.88
N ASN A 209 -20.30 34.26 -11.22
CA ASN A 209 -20.20 35.57 -11.88
C ASN A 209 -18.75 36.06 -12.04
N CYS A 210 -17.79 35.21 -11.68
CA CYS A 210 -16.37 35.49 -11.77
C CYS A 210 -15.70 34.53 -12.76
N SER A 211 -14.53 34.91 -13.23
CA SER A 211 -13.68 34.09 -14.09
C SER A 211 -12.32 33.89 -13.45
N LEU A 212 -11.74 32.71 -13.65
CA LEU A 212 -10.40 32.34 -13.23
C LEU A 212 -9.49 32.29 -14.46
N ASP A 213 -8.33 32.91 -14.36
CA ASP A 213 -7.25 32.82 -15.34
C ASP A 213 -6.00 32.22 -14.66
N THR A 214 -5.68 30.99 -15.05
CA THR A 214 -4.50 30.22 -14.63
C THR A 214 -3.48 30.06 -15.76
N SER A 215 -3.61 30.82 -16.85
CA SER A 215 -2.76 30.67 -18.04
C SER A 215 -1.25 30.90 -17.81
N ASN A 216 -0.89 31.59 -16.73
CA ASN A 216 0.51 31.77 -16.34
C ASN A 216 1.11 30.52 -15.68
N ILE A 217 0.29 29.56 -15.23
CA ILE A 217 0.73 28.27 -14.69
C ILE A 217 1.08 27.38 -15.89
N THR A 218 2.34 27.41 -16.30
CA THR A 218 2.80 26.85 -17.58
C THR A 218 3.40 25.46 -17.45
N ASP A 219 3.89 25.10 -16.27
CA ASP A 219 4.53 23.82 -16.00
C ASP A 219 4.35 23.44 -14.53
N THR A 220 3.66 22.34 -14.25
CA THR A 220 3.45 21.83 -12.89
C THR A 220 4.52 20.84 -12.47
N SER A 221 5.48 20.48 -13.32
CA SER A 221 6.56 19.53 -12.98
C SER A 221 7.70 20.16 -12.17
N ILE A 222 7.77 21.50 -12.11
CA ILE A 222 8.86 22.22 -11.44
C ILE A 222 8.49 22.48 -9.98
N VAL A 223 8.97 21.63 -9.07
CA VAL A 223 8.74 21.79 -7.62
C VAL A 223 9.28 23.13 -7.12
N ASN A 224 8.54 23.77 -6.21
CA ASN A 224 8.77 25.12 -5.67
C ASN A 224 8.64 26.27 -6.68
N ALA A 225 8.22 26.03 -7.93
CA ALA A 225 7.84 27.11 -8.83
C ALA A 225 6.63 27.87 -8.30
N GLU A 226 6.62 29.19 -8.49
CA GLU A 226 5.50 30.05 -8.15
C GLU A 226 4.94 30.71 -9.41
N TYR A 227 3.63 30.61 -9.57
CA TYR A 227 2.90 31.17 -10.70
C TYR A 227 1.78 32.07 -10.22
N SER A 228 1.49 33.13 -10.97
CA SER A 228 0.36 33.99 -10.68
C SER A 228 -0.93 33.46 -11.31
N PHE A 229 -2.05 33.71 -10.65
CA PHE A 229 -3.38 33.54 -11.23
C PHE A 229 -4.22 34.79 -10.98
N THR A 230 -5.23 34.99 -11.80
CA THR A 230 -6.09 36.16 -11.72
C THR A 230 -7.55 35.75 -11.65
N ILE A 231 -8.28 36.34 -10.71
CA ILE A 231 -9.73 36.20 -10.59
C ILE A 231 -10.37 37.52 -10.96
N THR A 232 -11.28 37.49 -11.94
CA THR A 232 -11.97 38.69 -12.42
C THR A 232 -13.46 38.58 -12.14
N CYS A 233 -14.01 39.53 -11.39
CA CYS A 233 -15.42 39.64 -11.05
C CYS A 233 -15.93 41.02 -11.49
N GLY A 234 -16.58 41.09 -12.66
CA GLY A 234 -16.99 42.36 -13.26
C GLY A 234 -15.78 43.23 -13.61
N ALA A 235 -15.67 44.43 -13.02
CA ALA A 235 -14.56 45.35 -13.25
C ALA A 235 -13.36 45.16 -12.29
N ASN A 236 -13.51 44.29 -11.28
CA ASN A 236 -12.48 44.08 -10.27
C ASN A 236 -11.66 42.83 -10.60
N SER A 237 -10.35 42.92 -10.37
CA SER A 237 -9.40 41.85 -10.57
C SER A 237 -8.61 41.61 -9.28
N TYR A 238 -8.40 40.34 -8.95
CA TYR A 238 -7.71 39.88 -7.75
C TYR A 238 -6.62 38.91 -8.17
N ASN A 239 -5.37 39.23 -7.85
CA ASN A 239 -4.23 38.36 -8.15
C ASN A 239 -3.91 37.49 -6.94
N GLY A 240 -3.60 36.23 -7.20
CA GLY A 240 -3.03 35.32 -6.22
C GLY A 240 -1.79 34.63 -6.77
N THR A 241 -1.14 33.85 -5.92
CA THR A 241 0.03 33.04 -6.25
C THR A 241 -0.30 31.59 -5.94
N ALA A 242 0.00 30.71 -6.89
CA ALA A 242 0.00 29.27 -6.71
C ALA A 242 1.46 28.78 -6.62
N LYS A 243 1.75 27.93 -5.64
CA LYS A 243 3.04 27.29 -5.47
C LYS A 243 2.94 25.82 -5.86
N ILE A 244 3.86 25.36 -6.69
CA ILE A 244 3.99 23.93 -6.99
C ILE A 244 4.70 23.25 -5.82
N VAL A 245 4.05 22.25 -5.25
CA VAL A 245 4.56 21.45 -4.13
C VAL A 245 4.42 19.99 -4.50
N ASP A 246 5.33 19.18 -3.99
CA ASP A 246 5.29 17.74 -4.13
C ASP A 246 4.94 17.13 -2.78
N LYS A 247 3.84 16.39 -2.72
CA LYS A 247 3.30 15.76 -1.51
C LYS A 247 3.03 14.27 -1.72
N THR A 248 3.33 13.75 -2.90
CA THR A 248 3.03 12.37 -3.26
C THR A 248 4.26 11.53 -2.99
N ALA A 249 4.10 10.41 -2.27
CA ALA A 249 5.21 9.50 -2.06
C ALA A 249 5.53 8.73 -3.36
N PRO A 250 6.81 8.34 -3.58
CA PRO A 250 7.19 7.57 -4.74
C PRO A 250 6.42 6.26 -4.91
N VAL A 251 6.20 5.87 -6.16
CA VAL A 251 5.69 4.54 -6.52
C VAL A 251 6.85 3.64 -6.88
N VAL A 252 6.99 2.52 -6.16
CA VAL A 252 8.18 1.65 -6.23
C VAL A 252 7.79 0.25 -6.71
N VAL A 253 8.55 -0.28 -7.65
CA VAL A 253 8.49 -1.69 -8.07
C VAL A 253 9.77 -2.37 -7.60
N LEU A 254 9.61 -3.52 -6.92
CA LEU A 254 10.72 -4.27 -6.34
C LEU A 254 11.04 -5.51 -7.16
N LYS A 255 12.32 -5.90 -7.13
CA LYS A 255 12.81 -7.20 -7.58
C LYS A 255 13.40 -7.99 -6.41
N GLU A 256 13.47 -9.31 -6.57
CA GLU A 256 14.11 -10.21 -5.61
C GLU A 256 15.64 -10.08 -5.72
N VAL A 257 16.34 -10.17 -4.58
CA VAL A 257 17.80 -10.08 -4.55
C VAL A 257 18.38 -11.36 -3.96
N THR A 258 19.35 -11.95 -4.67
CA THR A 258 20.09 -13.12 -4.19
C THR A 258 21.56 -12.79 -4.00
N VAL A 259 22.11 -13.11 -2.83
CA VAL A 259 23.53 -12.90 -2.48
C VAL A 259 24.09 -14.14 -1.78
N THR A 260 25.41 -14.28 -1.77
CA THR A 260 26.08 -15.33 -0.99
C THR A 260 26.19 -14.95 0.49
N VAL A 261 26.37 -15.93 1.37
CA VAL A 261 26.75 -15.70 2.78
C VAL A 261 28.00 -14.81 2.85
N GLY A 262 27.91 -13.71 3.60
CA GLY A 262 28.96 -12.70 3.75
C GLY A 262 29.12 -11.77 2.54
N GLY A 263 28.20 -11.80 1.58
CA GLY A 263 28.18 -10.90 0.43
C GLY A 263 27.88 -9.44 0.78
N GLU A 264 27.88 -8.59 -0.25
CA GLU A 264 27.47 -7.19 -0.15
C GLU A 264 26.02 -7.05 -0.62
N LEU A 265 25.33 -6.04 -0.11
CA LEU A 265 23.92 -5.79 -0.41
C LEU A 265 23.64 -4.29 -0.21
N ASP A 266 23.18 -3.63 -1.25
CA ASP A 266 22.76 -2.23 -1.22
C ASP A 266 21.23 -2.11 -1.40
N PRO A 267 20.59 -1.04 -0.88
CA PRO A 267 19.14 -0.92 -0.94
C PRO A 267 18.59 -0.75 -2.36
N ASP A 268 19.39 -0.21 -3.29
CA ASP A 268 19.05 -0.08 -4.70
C ASP A 268 19.03 -1.43 -5.45
N ASP A 269 19.70 -2.46 -4.93
CA ASP A 269 19.65 -3.81 -5.51
C ASP A 269 18.22 -4.36 -5.56
N PHE A 270 17.35 -3.93 -4.64
CA PHE A 270 15.95 -4.36 -4.60
C PHE A 270 15.03 -3.57 -5.52
N ILE A 271 15.48 -2.44 -6.06
CA ILE A 271 14.62 -1.51 -6.79
C ILE A 271 14.64 -1.86 -8.28
N GLU A 272 13.50 -2.32 -8.81
CA GLU A 272 13.32 -2.48 -10.26
C GLU A 272 13.03 -1.12 -10.91
N SER A 273 12.14 -0.34 -10.30
CA SER A 273 11.87 1.04 -10.71
C SER A 273 11.33 1.89 -9.55
N CYS A 274 11.61 3.19 -9.62
CA CYS A 274 11.01 4.20 -8.76
C CYS A 274 10.44 5.31 -9.65
N THR A 275 9.16 5.61 -9.52
CA THR A 275 8.47 6.64 -10.30
C THR A 275 7.99 7.74 -9.37
N ASP A 276 8.52 8.93 -9.58
CA ASP A 276 8.13 10.16 -8.89
C ASP A 276 8.45 11.38 -9.76
N VAL A 277 7.96 12.58 -9.39
CA VAL A 277 8.31 13.83 -10.09
C VAL A 277 9.74 14.25 -9.78
N THR A 278 10.23 13.94 -8.58
CA THR A 278 11.60 14.19 -8.15
C THR A 278 12.39 12.88 -8.00
N ASP A 279 13.70 12.99 -7.84
CA ASP A 279 14.57 11.81 -7.78
C ASP A 279 14.36 11.02 -6.47
N CYS A 280 14.42 9.68 -6.57
CA CYS A 280 14.29 8.78 -5.44
C CYS A 280 15.64 8.48 -4.76
N SER A 281 15.60 8.28 -3.44
CA SER A 281 16.70 7.81 -2.61
C SER A 281 16.25 6.60 -1.77
N TYR A 282 17.20 5.72 -1.43
CA TYR A 282 16.91 4.43 -0.82
C TYR A 282 17.77 4.20 0.42
N ALA A 283 17.18 3.62 1.46
CA ALA A 283 17.91 3.23 2.67
C ALA A 283 17.27 1.99 3.31
N PHE A 284 18.07 1.13 3.92
CA PHE A 284 17.51 0.11 4.80
C PHE A 284 16.92 0.76 6.05
N ARG A 285 15.77 0.26 6.48
CA ARG A 285 15.15 0.72 7.74
C ARG A 285 16.03 0.40 8.95
N ASP A 286 16.67 -0.76 8.94
CA ASP A 286 17.61 -1.20 9.98
C ASP A 286 18.82 -1.90 9.33
N GLU A 287 19.89 -1.13 9.14
CA GLU A 287 21.11 -1.58 8.44
C GLU A 287 21.82 -2.72 9.20
N GLU A 288 21.78 -2.72 10.53
CA GLU A 288 22.47 -3.74 11.34
C GLU A 288 21.73 -5.07 11.32
N VAL A 289 20.39 -5.04 11.30
CA VAL A 289 19.57 -6.24 11.09
C VAL A 289 19.86 -6.86 9.72
N VAL A 290 19.94 -6.03 8.66
CA VAL A 290 20.25 -6.50 7.30
C VAL A 290 21.65 -7.11 7.24
N LYS A 291 22.68 -6.48 7.83
CA LYS A 291 24.02 -7.08 7.97
C LYS A 291 23.98 -8.41 8.72
N GLY A 292 23.10 -8.54 9.70
CA GLY A 292 22.82 -9.79 10.41
C GLY A 292 22.38 -10.92 9.48
N TYR A 293 21.46 -10.63 8.56
CA TYR A 293 20.92 -11.59 7.59
C TYR A 293 21.97 -12.20 6.67
N LEU A 294 22.98 -11.41 6.28
CA LEU A 294 24.05 -11.86 5.39
C LEU A 294 24.93 -12.97 6.00
N ASN A 295 24.84 -13.25 7.30
CA ASN A 295 25.68 -14.25 7.97
C ASN A 295 25.12 -15.68 7.91
N THR A 296 23.88 -15.87 7.46
CA THR A 296 23.23 -17.18 7.50
C THR A 296 22.38 -17.36 6.25
N ALA A 297 22.54 -18.50 5.57
CA ALA A 297 21.76 -18.78 4.39
C ALA A 297 20.29 -19.04 4.76
N ALA A 298 19.41 -18.15 4.33
CA ALA A 298 17.96 -18.21 4.49
C ALA A 298 17.29 -17.15 3.58
N ASN A 299 15.97 -17.13 3.62
CA ASN A 299 15.17 -16.07 2.99
C ASN A 299 14.79 -15.04 4.07
N TYR A 300 14.90 -13.77 3.72
CA TYR A 300 14.64 -12.64 4.62
C TYR A 300 13.76 -11.59 3.96
N HIS A 301 13.04 -10.86 4.79
CA HIS A 301 12.35 -9.64 4.41
C HIS A 301 13.15 -8.43 4.85
N VAL A 302 13.33 -7.49 3.93
CA VAL A 302 14.13 -6.29 4.16
C VAL A 302 13.25 -5.07 3.95
N ASP A 303 13.01 -4.32 5.03
CA ASP A 303 12.31 -3.05 4.94
C ASP A 303 13.24 -1.97 4.35
N ILE A 304 12.80 -1.38 3.26
CA ILE A 304 13.51 -0.34 2.52
C ILE A 304 12.66 0.93 2.57
N ILE A 305 13.29 2.00 3.03
CA ILE A 305 12.75 3.35 3.01
C ILE A 305 13.08 3.95 1.65
N VAL A 306 12.04 4.35 0.92
CA VAL A 306 12.18 5.06 -0.36
C VAL A 306 11.63 6.47 -0.18
N LYS A 307 12.45 7.45 -0.53
CA LYS A 307 12.17 8.86 -0.27
C LYS A 307 12.52 9.72 -1.47
N ASP A 308 11.64 10.64 -1.82
CA ASP A 308 11.88 11.65 -2.86
C ASP A 308 12.69 12.87 -2.35
N GLU A 309 12.92 13.86 -3.22
CA GLU A 309 13.61 15.10 -2.82
C GLU A 309 12.73 16.04 -1.98
N ALA A 310 11.41 15.95 -2.11
CA ALA A 310 10.44 16.78 -1.41
C ALA A 310 10.23 16.38 0.06
N GLY A 311 10.62 15.16 0.42
CA GLY A 311 10.50 14.60 1.75
C GLY A 311 9.43 13.54 1.91
N ASN A 312 8.69 13.17 0.86
CA ASN A 312 7.67 12.14 0.94
C ASN A 312 8.32 10.76 0.93
N GLU A 313 7.75 9.84 1.71
CA GLU A 313 8.39 8.56 2.02
C GLU A 313 7.38 7.42 1.96
N VAL A 314 7.84 6.29 1.44
CA VAL A 314 7.16 5.00 1.53
C VAL A 314 8.13 3.94 2.08
N THR A 315 7.64 3.04 2.93
CA THR A 315 8.38 1.83 3.31
C THR A 315 7.85 0.66 2.48
N VAL A 316 8.75 -0.01 1.78
CA VAL A 316 8.47 -1.22 0.99
C VAL A 316 9.30 -2.38 1.53
N THR A 317 8.82 -3.61 1.36
CA THR A 317 9.48 -4.80 1.91
C THR A 317 10.01 -5.66 0.78
N GLY A 318 11.35 -5.68 0.62
CA GLY A 318 12.07 -6.51 -0.34
C GLY A 318 12.20 -7.96 0.13
N THR A 319 12.48 -8.85 -0.82
CA THR A 319 12.80 -10.27 -0.57
C THR A 319 14.27 -10.49 -0.85
N LEU A 320 15.00 -10.91 0.18
CA LEU A 320 16.43 -11.23 0.14
C LEU A 320 16.61 -12.74 0.28
N ILE A 321 17.38 -13.34 -0.61
CA ILE A 321 17.81 -14.73 -0.53
C ILE A 321 19.31 -14.74 -0.26
N VAL A 322 19.70 -15.32 0.87
CA VAL A 322 21.10 -15.56 1.21
C VAL A 322 21.41 -17.04 0.97
N THR A 323 22.39 -17.32 0.12
CA THR A 323 22.74 -18.69 -0.29
C THR A 323 24.19 -19.06 0.05
N GLU A 324 24.43 -20.34 0.27
CA GLU A 324 25.80 -20.91 0.36
C GLU A 324 26.32 -21.33 -1.02
N ASP A 325 25.41 -21.50 -1.98
CA ASP A 325 25.69 -21.87 -3.36
C ASP A 325 26.00 -20.63 -4.22
N ASP A 326 26.47 -20.85 -5.45
CA ASP A 326 26.70 -19.76 -6.40
C ASP A 326 25.40 -18.99 -6.71
N VAL A 327 25.52 -17.66 -6.87
CA VAL A 327 24.40 -16.80 -7.24
C VAL A 327 23.93 -17.19 -8.65
N PRO A 328 22.65 -17.57 -8.82
CA PRO A 328 22.14 -17.98 -10.12
C PRO A 328 22.13 -16.85 -11.15
N GLU A 329 22.51 -17.14 -12.39
CA GLU A 329 22.34 -16.22 -13.52
C GLU A 329 20.91 -16.22 -14.06
N MET A 330 20.21 -17.34 -13.87
CA MET A 330 18.83 -17.56 -14.28
C MET A 330 18.15 -18.52 -13.30
N TYR A 331 16.83 -18.56 -13.36
CA TYR A 331 16.01 -19.48 -12.58
C TYR A 331 15.19 -20.37 -13.50
N LEU A 332 15.12 -21.66 -13.17
CA LEU A 332 14.09 -22.55 -13.72
C LEU A 332 12.95 -22.63 -12.72
N ASP A 333 11.83 -21.98 -13.04
CA ASP A 333 10.61 -22.03 -12.25
C ASP A 333 9.72 -23.15 -12.77
N CYS A 334 9.55 -24.18 -11.95
CA CYS A 334 8.65 -25.30 -12.18
C CYS A 334 7.41 -25.15 -11.28
N VAL A 335 6.27 -24.87 -11.90
CA VAL A 335 4.99 -24.60 -11.22
C VAL A 335 4.07 -25.81 -11.30
N LYS A 336 3.40 -26.12 -10.19
CA LYS A 336 2.33 -27.11 -10.12
C LYS A 336 1.33 -26.73 -9.03
N ASP A 337 0.08 -26.55 -9.42
CA ASP A 337 -0.97 -26.04 -8.54
C ASP A 337 -0.56 -24.69 -7.90
N SER A 338 -0.48 -24.60 -6.57
CA SER A 338 -0.01 -23.41 -5.85
C SER A 338 1.48 -23.46 -5.48
N GLU A 339 2.19 -24.54 -5.84
CA GLU A 339 3.61 -24.72 -5.57
C GLU A 339 4.46 -24.27 -6.75
N THR A 340 5.55 -23.55 -6.46
CA THR A 340 6.63 -23.28 -7.41
C THR A 340 7.95 -23.75 -6.83
N LEU A 341 8.65 -24.61 -7.58
CA LEU A 341 10.04 -24.96 -7.32
C LEU A 341 10.93 -24.13 -8.25
N ARG A 342 11.73 -23.27 -7.65
CA ARG A 342 12.71 -22.41 -8.32
C ARG A 342 14.10 -23.01 -8.16
N PHE A 343 14.74 -23.32 -9.29
CA PHE A 343 16.10 -23.86 -9.33
C PHE A 343 17.06 -22.82 -9.88
N GLY A 344 18.16 -22.57 -9.17
CA GLY A 344 19.22 -21.71 -9.65
C GLY A 344 20.03 -22.35 -10.78
N ILE A 345 20.23 -21.62 -11.88
CA ILE A 345 20.97 -22.06 -13.06
C ILE A 345 22.10 -21.06 -13.36
N THR A 346 23.32 -21.57 -13.54
CA THR A 346 24.50 -20.80 -13.96
C THR A 346 25.23 -21.57 -15.05
N GLU A 347 25.57 -20.91 -16.16
CA GLU A 347 26.22 -21.56 -17.31
C GLU A 347 25.47 -22.82 -17.85
N GLY A 348 24.16 -22.92 -17.62
CA GLY A 348 23.33 -24.06 -18.01
C GLY A 348 23.35 -25.26 -17.05
N GLU A 349 24.01 -25.12 -15.91
CA GLU A 349 24.07 -26.12 -14.84
C GLU A 349 23.31 -25.65 -13.59
N PHE A 350 22.71 -26.61 -12.90
CA PHE A 350 22.00 -26.40 -11.65
C PHE A 350 23.00 -26.12 -10.53
N THR A 351 22.84 -24.98 -9.85
CA THR A 351 23.79 -24.52 -8.83
C THR A 351 23.67 -25.24 -7.49
N GLY A 352 22.62 -26.04 -7.29
CA GLY A 352 22.25 -26.59 -5.99
C GLY A 352 21.21 -25.75 -5.24
N SER A 353 21.00 -24.49 -5.66
CA SER A 353 20.04 -23.58 -5.04
C SER A 353 18.60 -23.95 -5.40
N ILE A 354 17.81 -24.31 -4.39
CA ILE A 354 16.39 -24.65 -4.55
C ILE A 354 15.56 -23.84 -3.58
N ILE A 355 14.57 -23.13 -4.11
CA ILE A 355 13.58 -22.41 -3.32
C ILE A 355 12.21 -22.94 -3.68
N ARG A 356 11.42 -23.25 -2.66
CA ARG A 356 10.02 -23.64 -2.81
C ARG A 356 9.13 -22.50 -2.36
N TYR A 357 8.19 -22.12 -3.22
CA TYR A 357 7.18 -21.13 -2.93
C TYR A 357 5.80 -21.79 -2.90
N TYR A 358 4.96 -21.35 -1.97
CA TYR A 358 3.53 -21.62 -1.97
C TYR A 358 2.78 -20.30 -2.02
N THR A 359 1.98 -20.10 -3.07
CA THR A 359 1.20 -18.87 -3.24
C THR A 359 -0.27 -19.10 -2.93
N PHE A 360 -0.83 -18.24 -2.07
CA PHE A 360 -2.21 -18.25 -1.64
C PHE A 360 -2.87 -16.92 -1.98
N THR A 361 -3.93 -16.93 -2.77
CA THR A 361 -4.70 -15.73 -3.13
C THR A 361 -5.95 -15.61 -2.24
N PHE A 362 -6.22 -14.40 -1.75
CA PHE A 362 -7.37 -14.10 -0.90
C PHE A 362 -8.42 -13.33 -1.69
N GLU A 363 -9.68 -13.76 -1.62
CA GLU A 363 -10.80 -13.04 -2.23
C GLU A 363 -11.28 -11.84 -1.38
N ASP A 364 -10.98 -11.85 -0.07
CA ASP A 364 -11.41 -10.84 0.89
C ASP A 364 -10.21 -10.06 1.44
N ALA A 365 -10.20 -8.75 1.17
CA ALA A 365 -9.18 -7.83 1.65
C ALA A 365 -9.08 -7.80 3.19
N ASN A 366 -10.17 -7.98 3.93
CA ASN A 366 -10.12 -7.93 5.40
C ASN A 366 -9.34 -9.12 5.99
N THR A 367 -9.56 -10.31 5.46
CA THR A 367 -8.84 -11.54 5.84
C THR A 367 -7.36 -11.40 5.54
N TYR A 368 -7.01 -10.96 4.32
CA TYR A 368 -5.64 -10.69 3.92
C TYR A 368 -4.95 -9.68 4.85
N ASN A 369 -5.58 -8.52 5.08
CA ASN A 369 -5.01 -7.45 5.90
C ASN A 369 -4.83 -7.86 7.37
N THR A 370 -5.75 -8.66 7.90
CA THR A 370 -5.65 -9.19 9.27
C THR A 370 -4.47 -10.14 9.39
N LEU A 371 -4.34 -11.09 8.44
CA LEU A 371 -3.23 -12.03 8.43
C LEU A 371 -1.88 -11.32 8.25
N LYS A 372 -1.82 -10.32 7.37
CA LYS A 372 -0.63 -9.47 7.19
C LYS A 372 -0.25 -8.76 8.48
N ALA A 373 -1.21 -8.11 9.15
CA ALA A 373 -0.95 -7.39 10.39
C ALA A 373 -0.46 -8.31 11.52
N GLU A 374 -1.01 -9.52 11.64
CA GLU A 374 -0.62 -10.51 12.65
C GLU A 374 0.78 -11.10 12.44
N ASN A 375 1.33 -10.99 11.22
CA ASN A 375 2.61 -11.59 10.84
C ASN A 375 3.64 -10.55 10.35
N LYS A 376 3.35 -9.25 10.49
CA LYS A 376 4.18 -8.15 9.98
C LYS A 376 5.65 -8.24 10.38
N ASP A 377 5.92 -8.62 11.62
CA ASP A 377 7.28 -8.65 12.19
C ASP A 377 7.83 -10.08 12.33
N LYS A 378 7.16 -11.08 11.73
CA LYS A 378 7.58 -12.48 11.84
C LYS A 378 8.43 -12.88 10.64
N THR A 379 9.60 -13.44 10.93
CA THR A 379 10.49 -14.02 9.92
C THR A 379 9.99 -15.37 9.37
N GLU A 380 9.03 -15.98 10.06
CA GLU A 380 8.40 -17.24 9.69
C GLU A 380 6.92 -17.24 10.10
N MET A 381 6.06 -17.81 9.26
CA MET A 381 4.67 -18.10 9.62
C MET A 381 4.27 -19.49 9.14
N THR A 382 3.15 -19.99 9.69
CA THR A 382 2.51 -21.21 9.20
C THR A 382 1.12 -20.88 8.66
N TYR A 383 0.84 -21.28 7.43
CA TYR A 383 -0.47 -21.17 6.81
C TYR A 383 -0.79 -22.45 6.01
N GLN A 384 -1.97 -23.03 6.22
CA GLN A 384 -2.40 -24.28 5.57
C GLN A 384 -1.34 -25.40 5.62
N ASN A 385 -0.68 -25.58 6.77
CA ASN A 385 0.39 -26.55 7.02
C ASN A 385 1.70 -26.30 6.26
N VAL A 386 1.87 -25.13 5.64
CA VAL A 386 3.13 -24.68 5.08
C VAL A 386 3.76 -23.70 6.06
N THR A 387 5.00 -23.97 6.46
CA THR A 387 5.78 -23.13 7.36
C THR A 387 6.97 -22.55 6.62
N GLY A 388 7.13 -21.23 6.62
CA GLY A 388 8.25 -20.56 5.95
C GLY A 388 8.15 -19.05 6.03
N THR A 389 8.95 -18.37 5.21
CA THR A 389 9.09 -16.91 5.22
C THR A 389 7.97 -16.25 4.39
N PRO A 390 7.13 -15.37 4.98
CA PRO A 390 5.94 -14.86 4.31
C PRO A 390 6.09 -13.51 3.62
N SER A 391 5.82 -13.48 2.31
CA SER A 391 5.71 -12.26 1.51
C SER A 391 4.25 -11.93 1.22
N PHE A 392 3.86 -10.67 1.39
CA PHE A 392 2.49 -10.17 1.21
C PHE A 392 2.46 -9.16 0.05
N ASN A 393 1.61 -9.40 -0.94
CA ASN A 393 1.39 -8.49 -2.08
C ASN A 393 -0.02 -7.88 -2.03
N ASP A 394 -0.06 -6.55 -1.82
CA ASP A 394 -1.29 -5.78 -1.62
C ASP A 394 -2.08 -5.55 -2.92
N ASP A 395 -1.43 -5.65 -4.09
CA ASP A 395 -2.07 -5.38 -5.39
C ASP A 395 -3.02 -6.51 -5.79
N ASN A 396 -2.69 -7.74 -5.41
CA ASN A 396 -3.43 -8.94 -5.78
C ASN A 396 -3.88 -9.79 -4.58
N TYR A 397 -3.70 -9.28 -3.36
CA TYR A 397 -4.01 -9.95 -2.10
C TYR A 397 -3.43 -11.37 -2.05
N THR A 398 -2.14 -11.51 -2.31
CA THR A 398 -1.46 -12.81 -2.25
C THR A 398 -0.50 -12.91 -1.07
N LEU A 399 -0.51 -14.07 -0.40
CA LEU A 399 0.54 -14.52 0.51
C LEU A 399 1.40 -15.53 -0.23
N THR A 400 2.71 -15.29 -0.28
CA THR A 400 3.69 -16.27 -0.72
C THR A 400 4.50 -16.73 0.47
N ILE A 401 4.53 -18.03 0.74
CA ILE A 401 5.42 -18.63 1.75
C ILE A 401 6.60 -19.26 1.01
N SER A 402 7.81 -18.77 1.30
CA SER A 402 9.06 -19.28 0.71
C SER A 402 9.84 -20.14 1.70
N LEU A 403 10.48 -21.18 1.18
CA LEU A 403 11.30 -22.13 1.95
C LEU A 403 12.56 -22.46 1.14
N LYS A 404 13.72 -22.48 1.81
CA LYS A 404 14.91 -23.12 1.25
C LYS A 404 14.75 -24.63 1.33
N VAL A 405 15.01 -25.32 0.23
CA VAL A 405 14.95 -26.79 0.17
C VAL A 405 16.33 -27.32 -0.18
N THR A 406 16.76 -28.36 0.50
CA THR A 406 18.03 -29.02 0.16
C THR A 406 17.83 -30.00 -0.99
N ARG A 407 18.89 -30.22 -1.78
CA ARG A 407 18.90 -31.24 -2.83
C ARG A 407 18.47 -32.61 -2.29
N GLU A 408 18.98 -33.00 -1.12
CA GLU A 408 18.68 -34.30 -0.50
C GLU A 408 17.18 -34.45 -0.16
N GLU A 409 16.56 -33.42 0.41
CA GLU A 409 15.13 -33.43 0.73
C GLU A 409 14.28 -33.63 -0.52
N LEU A 410 14.61 -32.91 -1.59
CA LEU A 410 13.86 -32.97 -2.83
C LEU A 410 14.08 -34.29 -3.57
N GLU A 411 15.32 -34.80 -3.62
CA GLU A 411 15.64 -36.12 -4.18
C GLU A 411 14.88 -37.25 -3.47
N LYS A 412 14.76 -37.15 -2.15
CA LYS A 412 13.98 -38.08 -1.33
C LYS A 412 12.49 -38.01 -1.63
N GLU A 413 11.95 -36.80 -1.83
CA GLU A 413 10.55 -36.58 -2.19
C GLU A 413 10.20 -37.20 -3.55
N ILE A 414 11.05 -36.98 -4.56
CA ILE A 414 10.82 -37.47 -5.93
C ILE A 414 11.31 -38.92 -6.15
N GLY A 415 12.07 -39.47 -5.20
CA GLY A 415 12.61 -40.84 -5.25
C GLY A 415 13.68 -41.07 -6.32
N LYS A 416 14.37 -40.01 -6.78
CA LYS A 416 15.43 -40.05 -7.79
C LYS A 416 16.43 -38.92 -7.58
N SER A 417 17.66 -39.10 -8.05
CA SER A 417 18.67 -38.05 -8.06
C SER A 417 18.27 -36.90 -8.99
N LEU A 418 18.59 -35.68 -8.59
CA LEU A 418 18.39 -34.49 -9.42
C LEU A 418 19.50 -34.42 -10.47
N PRO A 419 19.19 -34.16 -11.75
CA PRO A 419 20.21 -33.89 -12.76
C PRO A 419 20.87 -32.53 -12.55
N ASP A 420 22.16 -32.43 -12.87
CA ASP A 420 22.88 -31.14 -12.83
C ASP A 420 22.61 -30.32 -14.10
N SER A 421 22.35 -30.96 -15.24
CA SER A 421 22.02 -30.25 -16.47
C SER A 421 20.62 -29.63 -16.40
N TYR A 422 20.51 -28.33 -16.70
CA TYR A 422 19.23 -27.62 -16.84
C TYR A 422 18.23 -28.40 -17.70
N GLY A 423 18.69 -28.94 -18.84
CA GLY A 423 17.81 -29.61 -19.81
C GLY A 423 17.19 -30.89 -19.24
N GLU A 424 18.00 -31.66 -18.52
CA GLU A 424 17.57 -32.90 -17.87
C GLU A 424 16.70 -32.62 -16.64
N LEU A 425 17.07 -31.61 -15.83
CA LEU A 425 16.29 -31.16 -14.68
C LEU A 425 14.89 -30.72 -15.12
N ARG A 426 14.80 -29.87 -16.16
CA ARG A 426 13.52 -29.44 -16.74
C ARG A 426 12.68 -30.61 -17.23
N ALA A 427 13.28 -31.54 -17.99
CA ALA A 427 12.57 -32.72 -18.47
C ALA A 427 12.05 -33.60 -17.32
N SER A 428 12.86 -33.73 -16.25
CA SER A 428 12.51 -34.47 -15.04
C SER A 428 11.26 -33.91 -14.36
N TYR A 429 11.15 -32.59 -14.18
CA TYR A 429 10.01 -31.96 -13.54
C TYR A 429 8.75 -31.90 -14.42
N ILE A 430 8.91 -31.70 -15.73
CA ILE A 430 7.80 -31.84 -16.68
C ILE A 430 7.19 -33.24 -16.62
N SER A 431 8.02 -34.28 -16.49
CA SER A 431 7.53 -35.66 -16.34
C SER A 431 6.74 -35.91 -15.04
N LEU A 432 6.94 -35.07 -14.02
CA LEU A 432 6.21 -35.08 -12.74
C LEU A 432 4.95 -34.20 -12.77
N GLY A 433 4.66 -33.57 -13.91
CA GLY A 433 3.48 -32.75 -14.15
C GLY A 433 3.66 -31.27 -13.79
N TYR A 434 4.89 -30.77 -13.70
CA TYR A 434 5.16 -29.34 -13.53
C TYR A 434 5.24 -28.62 -14.88
N GLU A 435 4.82 -27.36 -14.90
CA GLU A 435 5.08 -26.44 -15.99
C GLU A 435 6.37 -25.66 -15.69
N CYS A 436 7.42 -25.89 -16.47
CA CYS A 436 8.75 -25.35 -16.19
C CYS A 436 9.21 -24.30 -17.22
N ASN A 437 9.49 -23.09 -16.74
CA ASN A 437 9.94 -21.94 -17.53
C ASN A 437 11.26 -21.38 -17.00
N LEU A 438 12.09 -20.90 -17.93
CA LEU A 438 13.33 -20.20 -17.57
C LEU A 438 13.02 -18.72 -17.38
N VAL A 439 13.53 -18.14 -16.30
CA VAL A 439 13.27 -16.77 -15.86
C VAL A 439 14.61 -16.10 -15.58
N GLN A 440 14.73 -14.81 -15.92
CA GLN A 440 15.89 -14.02 -15.53
C GLN A 440 15.66 -13.43 -14.13
N PRO A 441 16.74 -13.22 -13.34
CA PRO A 441 16.66 -12.60 -12.01
C PRO A 441 16.01 -11.23 -12.02
#